data_AF-A0A3C1A523-F1
#
_entry.id   AF-A0A3C1A523-F1
#
_cell.length_a   1.000
_cell.length_b   1.000
_cell.length_c   1.000
_cell.angle_alpha   90.00
_cell.angle_beta   90.00
_cell.angle_gamma   90.00
#
_symmetry.space_group_name_H-M   'P 1'
#
loop_
_entity.id
_entity.type
_entity.pdbx_description
1 polymer ?
#
loop_
_entity_poly.entity_id
_entity_poly.type
_entity_poly.pdbx_seq_one_letter_code
_entity_poly.pdbx_strand_id
1 'polypeptide(L)' 'MGKDVIIACDFKDAAHTFEFLDKFKDKKPFVKIGMELFYAEGPSIVRQIKELGYPIFLDLK' A
#
# COMPACT_ATOMS: atom_id res chain seq x y z
N MET A 1 12.98 -18.02 -9.97
CA MET A 1 12.41 -17.51 -8.70
C MET A 1 12.42 -15.99 -8.78
N GLY A 2 11.28 -15.34 -9.02
CA GLY A 2 11.21 -13.87 -9.00
C GLY A 2 11.33 -13.40 -7.55
N LYS A 3 12.14 -12.38 -7.29
CA LYS A 3 12.17 -11.76 -5.96
C LYS A 3 10.83 -11.06 -5.74
N ASP A 4 10.15 -11.36 -4.65
CA ASP A 4 8.97 -10.60 -4.24
C ASP A 4 9.36 -9.14 -4.02
N VAL A 5 8.78 -8.25 -4.83
CA VAL A 5 9.04 -6.82 -4.75
C VAL A 5 8.08 -6.23 -3.73
N ILE A 6 8.64 -5.58 -2.70
CA ILE A 6 7.90 -4.79 -1.73
C ILE A 6 8.08 -3.32 -2.10
N ILE A 7 6.97 -2.61 -2.26
CA ILE A 7 6.96 -1.18 -2.58
C ILE A 7 6.55 -0.41 -1.33
N ALA A 8 7.44 0.46 -0.86
CA ALA A 8 7.14 1.41 0.20
C ALA A 8 6.18 2.49 -0.33
N CYS A 9 4.95 2.48 0.17
CA CYS A 9 3.93 3.50 -0.09
C CYS A 9 3.91 4.49 1.07
N ASP A 10 5.03 5.21 1.24
CA ASP A 10 5.14 6.35 2.16
C ASP A 10 4.63 7.63 1.45
N PHE A 11 3.32 7.64 1.16
CA PHE A 11 2.64 8.81 0.60
C PHE A 11 1.94 9.61 1.71
N LYS A 12 1.80 10.91 1.46
CA LYS A 12 1.15 11.86 2.39
C LYS A 12 -0.35 11.60 2.64
N ASP A 13 -1.05 10.99 1.68
CA ASP A 13 -2.49 10.75 1.75
C ASP A 13 -2.92 9.57 0.86
N ALA A 14 -4.11 9.03 1.14
CA ALA A 14 -4.64 7.84 0.49
C ALA A 14 -4.79 8.01 -1.03
N ALA A 15 -5.16 9.20 -1.49
CA ALA A 15 -5.39 9.49 -2.91
C ALA A 15 -4.14 9.18 -3.76
N HIS A 16 -2.97 9.69 -3.36
CA HIS A 16 -1.71 9.44 -4.06
C HIS A 16 -1.33 7.97 -4.02
N THR A 17 -1.63 7.28 -2.91
CA THR A 17 -1.43 5.84 -2.78
C THR A 17 -2.26 5.08 -3.80
N PHE A 18 -3.56 5.37 -3.90
CA PHE A 18 -4.44 4.69 -4.86
C PHE A 18 -4.11 5.01 -6.31
N GLU A 19 -3.79 6.27 -6.64
CA GLU A 19 -3.33 6.65 -7.98
C GLU A 19 -2.03 5.93 -8.38
N PHE A 20 -1.13 5.71 -7.42
CA PHE A 20 0.07 4.93 -7.66
C PHE A 20 -0.23 3.44 -7.86
N LEU A 21 -1.10 2.87 -7.01
CA LEU A 21 -1.49 1.46 -7.10
C LEU A 21 -2.26 1.15 -8.38
N ASP A 22 -3.08 2.08 -8.90
CA ASP A 22 -3.82 1.91 -10.15
C ASP A 22 -2.92 1.64 -11.37
N LYS A 23 -1.68 2.14 -11.35
CA LYS A 23 -0.67 1.87 -12.39
C LYS A 23 -0.30 0.38 -12.45
N PHE A 24 -0.46 -0.35 -11.35
CA PHE A 24 -0.22 -1.78 -11.24
C PHE A 24 -1.49 -2.56 -11.60
N LYS A 25 -1.75 -2.67 -12.89
CA LYS A 25 -2.93 -3.38 -13.43
C LYS A 25 -2.85 -4.89 -13.24
N ASP A 26 -1.86 -5.51 -13.87
CA ASP A 26 -1.72 -6.98 -13.94
C ASP A 26 -0.90 -7.57 -12.78
N LYS A 27 -0.15 -6.73 -12.07
CA LYS A 27 0.73 -7.14 -10.97
C LYS A 27 0.24 -6.55 -9.66
N LYS A 28 0.23 -7.35 -8.61
CA LYS A 28 -0.09 -6.90 -7.25
C LYS A 28 1.14 -7.10 -6.35
N PRO A 29 2.14 -6.20 -6.40
CA PRO A 29 3.31 -6.29 -5.54
C PRO A 29 2.91 -6.11 -4.07
N PHE A 30 3.80 -6.50 -3.16
CA PHE A 30 3.62 -6.19 -1.75
C PHE A 30 3.69 -4.68 -1.53
N VAL A 31 2.75 -4.17 -0.74
CA VAL A 31 2.66 -2.75 -0.41
C VAL A 31 3.03 -2.57 1.04
N LYS A 32 4.10 -1.83 1.32
CA LYS A 32 4.45 -1.41 2.68
C LYS A 32 3.73 -0.10 3.02
N ILE A 33 2.93 -0.12 4.08
CA ILE A 33 2.27 1.06 4.64
C ILE A 33 3.05 1.47 5.90
N GLY A 34 3.63 2.66 5.86
CA GLY A 34 4.35 3.24 6.99
C GLY A 34 3.42 3.94 8.00
N MET A 35 4.01 4.38 9.13
CA MET A 35 3.29 5.10 10.18
C MET A 35 2.60 6.38 9.70
N GLU A 36 3.22 7.16 8.81
CA GLU A 36 2.69 8.45 8.38
C GLU A 36 1.32 8.30 7.70
N LEU A 37 1.24 7.45 6.68
CA LEU A 37 -0.01 7.15 5.97
C LEU A 37 -1.03 6.47 6.90
N PHE A 38 -0.59 5.57 7.77
CA PHE A 38 -1.48 4.88 8.71
C PHE A 38 -2.08 5.82 9.75
N TYR A 39 -1.34 6.80 10.26
CA TYR A 39 -1.88 7.78 11.20
C TYR A 39 -2.75 8.84 10.53
N ALA A 40 -2.43 9.21 9.28
CA ALA A 40 -3.23 10.16 8.51
C ALA A 40 -4.60 9.60 8.13
N GLU A 41 -4.64 8.38 7.58
CA GLU A 41 -5.85 7.77 7.02
C GLU A 41 -6.52 6.76 7.97
N GLY A 42 -5.83 6.40 9.05
CA GLY A 42 -6.25 5.38 9.99
C GLY A 42 -6.24 3.97 9.39
N PRO A 43 -6.93 2.99 10.02
CA PRO A 43 -6.96 1.61 9.54
C PRO A 43 -7.79 1.41 8.26
N SER A 44 -8.48 2.44 7.77
CA SER A 44 -9.31 2.37 6.56
C SER A 44 -8.47 2.11 5.30
N ILE A 45 -7.29 2.76 5.19
CA ILE A 45 -6.40 2.60 4.03
C ILE A 45 -5.96 1.15 3.84
N VAL A 46 -5.69 0.45 4.94
CA VAL A 46 -5.32 -0.98 4.93
C VAL A 46 -6.46 -1.84 4.39
N ARG A 47 -7.70 -1.57 4.79
CA ARG A 47 -8.87 -2.33 4.31
C ARG A 47 -9.08 -2.14 2.82
N GLN A 48 -9.04 -0.89 2.36
CA GLN A 48 -9.22 -0.54 0.95
C GLN A 48 -8.14 -1.17 0.06
N ILE A 49 -6.86 -1.09 0.46
CA ILE A 49 -5.76 -1.70 -0.31
C ILE A 49 -5.89 -3.23 -0.36
N LYS A 50 -6.39 -3.84 0.72
CA LYS A 50 -6.66 -5.28 0.79
C LYS A 50 -7.80 -5.68 -0.13
N GLU A 51 -8.86 -4.87 -0.22
CA GLU A 51 -9.98 -5.08 -1.15
C GLU A 51 -9.53 -4.98 -2.62
N LEU A 52 -8.53 -4.15 -2.92
CA LEU A 52 -7.90 -4.08 -4.25
C LEU A 52 -7.00 -5.28 -4.59
N GLY A 53 -6.85 -6.23 -3.66
CA GLY A 53 -6.09 -7.47 -3.85
C GLY A 53 -4.58 -7.33 -3.67
N TYR A 54 -4.09 -6.24 -3.09
CA TYR A 54 -2.66 -6.11 -2.80
C TYR A 54 -2.31 -6.80 -1.48
N PRO A 55 -1.22 -7.58 -1.44
CA PRO A 55 -0.66 -8.03 -0.18
C PRO A 55 -0.02 -6.85 0.56
N ILE A 56 -0.31 -6.71 1.85
CA ILE A 56 0.08 -5.54 2.66
C ILE A 56 1.12 -5.94 3.70
N PHE A 57 2.15 -5.11 3.83
CA PHE A 57 3.11 -5.12 4.93
C PHE A 57 2.92 -3.84 5.77
N LEU A 58 2.33 -3.97 6.95
CA LEU A 58 2.06 -2.83 7.82
C LEU A 58 3.27 -2.61 8.74
N ASP A 59 3.99 -1.50 8.53
CA ASP A 59 5.23 -1.16 9.22
C ASP A 59 4.97 0.04 10.15
N LEU A 60 4.67 -0.28 11.42
CA LEU A 60 4.37 0.72 12.46
C LEU A 60 5.51 0.87 13.48
N LYS A 61 6.72 0.50 13.08
CA LYS A 61 7.92 0.52 13.93
C LYS A 61 8.82 1.69 13.61
#